data_AF-A0A6M4PAA3-F1
#
_entry.id   AF-A0A6M4PAA3-F1
#
_cell.length_a   1.000
_cell.length_b   1.000
_cell.length_c   1.000
_cell.angle_alpha   90.00
_cell.angle_beta   90.00
_cell.angle_gamma   90.00
#
_symmetry.space_group_name_H-M   'P 1'
#
loop_
_entity.id
_entity.type
_entity.pdbx_description
1 polymer ?
#
loop_
_entity_poly.entity_id
_entity_poly.type
_entity_poly.pdbx_seq_one_letter_code
_entity_poly.pdbx_strand_id
1 'polypeptide(L)'
;MGGGALGLAVAKINDPNRKLQAKNKKRLAEEREDNRCIHKATRVLQDHGVTCRCGGLAIPTEQRGKIRRCVRCNKQFASGGYNLGDTRTAYELRNYYRNNEKLDMMYYDDAVEFLKEEDKIHRSSV
;
A
#
# COMPACT_ATOMS: atom_id res chain seq x y z
N MET A 1 54.06 -35.69 32.96
CA MET A 1 52.58 -35.74 32.81
C MET A 1 52.01 -34.55 33.55
N GLY A 2 51.13 -33.77 32.92
CA GLY A 2 50.44 -32.64 33.58
C GLY A 2 50.28 -31.41 32.69
N GLY A 3 49.58 -31.56 31.55
CA GLY A 3 49.04 -30.41 30.82
C GLY A 3 47.71 -29.97 31.45
N GLY A 4 47.46 -28.67 31.51
CA GLY A 4 46.25 -28.12 32.13
C GLY A 4 45.93 -26.70 31.69
N ALA A 5 45.20 -26.62 30.58
CA ALA A 5 44.20 -25.61 30.21
C ALA A 5 44.47 -24.11 30.50
N LEU A 6 45.00 -23.41 29.49
CA LEU A 6 44.70 -21.98 29.30
C LEU A 6 43.25 -21.86 28.80
N GLY A 7 42.35 -21.42 29.68
CA GLY A 7 40.99 -21.05 29.32
C GLY A 7 40.98 -19.78 28.47
N LEU A 8 40.70 -19.93 27.18
CA LEU A 8 40.41 -18.80 26.29
C LEU A 8 38.97 -18.31 26.55
N ALA A 9 38.85 -17.22 27.29
CA ALA A 9 37.63 -16.43 27.33
C ALA A 9 37.41 -15.78 25.96
N VAL A 10 36.44 -16.28 25.19
CA VAL A 10 36.01 -15.65 23.94
C VAL A 10 35.29 -14.35 24.30
N ALA A 11 36.00 -13.23 24.14
CA ALA A 11 35.40 -11.90 24.17
C ALA A 11 34.29 -11.83 23.12
N LYS A 12 33.06 -11.55 23.55
CA LYS A 12 31.93 -11.27 22.65
C LYS A 12 32.26 -9.98 21.89
N ILE A 13 32.79 -10.11 20.68
CA ILE A 13 33.02 -8.99 19.77
C ILE A 13 31.66 -8.37 19.46
N ASN A 14 31.37 -7.25 20.12
CA ASN A 14 30.16 -6.45 19.90
C ASN A 14 30.39 -5.64 18.63
N ASP A 15 30.18 -6.26 17.46
CA ASP A 15 30.41 -5.63 16.16
C ASP A 15 29.27 -4.63 15.84
N PRO A 16 29.51 -3.30 15.92
CA PRO A 16 28.48 -2.30 15.67
C PRO A 16 28.01 -2.30 14.21
N ASN A 17 28.82 -2.81 13.28
CA ASN A 17 28.49 -2.88 11.86
C ASN A 17 27.39 -3.93 11.61
N ARG A 18 27.41 -5.06 12.34
CA ARG A 18 26.37 -6.09 12.25
C ARG A 18 24.99 -5.59 12.70
N LYS A 19 24.95 -4.73 13.74
CA LYS A 19 23.72 -4.10 14.21
C LYS A 19 23.17 -3.07 13.21
N LEU A 20 24.04 -2.31 12.55
CA LEU A 20 23.64 -1.35 11.52
C LEU A 20 23.11 -2.05 10.26
N GLN A 21 23.78 -3.11 9.80
CA GLN A 21 23.33 -3.91 8.66
C GLN A 21 21.96 -4.54 8.91
N ALA A 22 21.72 -5.08 10.12
CA ALA A 22 20.43 -5.64 10.49
C ALA A 22 19.31 -4.58 10.51
N LYS A 23 19.59 -3.36 11.00
CA LYS A 23 18.63 -2.23 10.97
C LYS A 23 18.29 -1.81 9.56
N ASN A 24 19.30 -1.65 8.69
CA ASN A 24 19.08 -1.26 7.29
C ASN A 24 18.25 -2.31 6.54
N LYS A 25 18.52 -3.61 6.77
CA LYS A 25 17.75 -4.69 6.17
C LYS A 25 16.28 -4.69 6.61
N LYS A 26 16.01 -4.40 7.88
CA LYS A 26 14.63 -4.26 8.40
C LYS A 26 13.91 -3.09 7.74
N ARG A 27 14.54 -1.91 7.72
CA ARG A 27 13.97 -0.71 7.09
C ARG A 27 13.63 -0.94 5.61
N LEU A 28 14.53 -1.58 4.86
CA LEU A 28 14.29 -1.94 3.46
C LEU A 28 13.16 -2.96 3.28
N ALA A 29 12.95 -3.85 4.25
CA ALA A 29 11.85 -4.82 4.21
C ALA A 29 10.50 -4.15 4.51
N GLU A 30 10.47 -3.22 5.47
CA GLU A 30 9.30 -2.39 5.80
C GLU A 30 8.91 -1.53 4.60
N GLU A 31 9.85 -0.81 4.00
CA GLU A 31 9.62 0.00 2.79
C GLU A 31 9.08 -0.81 1.61
N ARG A 32 9.55 -2.06 1.44
CA ARG A 32 9.02 -2.97 0.41
C ARG A 32 7.60 -3.44 0.71
N GLU A 33 7.25 -3.58 1.98
CA GLU A 33 5.89 -3.94 2.37
C GLU A 33 4.94 -2.76 2.15
N ASP A 34 5.34 -1.56 2.60
CA ASP A 34 4.57 -0.32 2.40
C ASP A 34 4.29 -0.08 0.91
N ASN A 35 5.31 -0.20 0.05
CA ASN A 35 5.13 -0.08 -1.39
C ASN A 35 4.12 -1.09 -1.95
N ARG A 36 4.13 -2.34 -1.45
CA ARG A 36 3.14 -3.35 -1.87
C ARG A 36 1.73 -2.97 -1.44
N CYS A 37 1.57 -2.45 -0.22
CA CYS A 37 0.29 -1.98 0.28
C CYS A 37 -0.23 -0.77 -0.50
N ILE A 38 0.63 0.18 -0.83
CA ILE A 38 0.30 1.36 -1.66
C ILE A 38 -0.19 0.89 -3.03
N HIS A 39 0.56 0.03 -3.74
CA HIS A 39 0.14 -0.48 -5.04
C HIS A 39 -1.20 -1.22 -5.00
N LYS A 40 -1.44 -1.97 -3.91
CA LYS A 40 -2.72 -2.64 -3.70
C LYS A 40 -3.86 -1.64 -3.50
N ALA A 41 -3.67 -0.63 -2.66
CA ALA A 41 -4.66 0.44 -2.46
C ALA A 41 -4.93 1.20 -3.77
N THR A 42 -3.89 1.54 -4.53
CA THR A 42 -3.99 2.14 -5.87
C THR A 42 -4.88 1.32 -6.78
N ARG A 43 -4.66 0.01 -6.85
CA ARG A 43 -5.45 -0.90 -7.69
C ARG A 43 -6.93 -0.90 -7.30
N VAL A 44 -7.22 -0.98 -5.99
CA VAL A 44 -8.60 -0.92 -5.48
C VAL A 44 -9.27 0.41 -5.86
N LEU A 45 -8.55 1.53 -5.74
CA LEU A 45 -9.06 2.85 -6.11
C LEU A 45 -9.29 2.98 -7.63
N GLN A 46 -8.46 2.34 -8.47
CA GLN A 46 -8.66 2.28 -9.92
C GLN A 46 -9.87 1.44 -10.29
N ASP A 47 -10.00 0.23 -9.73
CA ASP A 47 -11.10 -0.70 -10.00
C ASP A 47 -12.48 -0.11 -9.62
N HIS A 48 -12.53 0.73 -8.59
CA HIS A 48 -13.75 1.40 -8.12
C HIS A 48 -13.87 2.87 -8.54
N GLY A 49 -12.85 3.37 -9.24
CA GLY A 49 -12.80 4.70 -9.80
C GLY A 49 -13.73 4.83 -10.99
N VAL A 50 -14.15 6.07 -11.27
CA VAL A 50 -14.98 6.39 -12.44
C VAL A 50 -14.37 7.54 -13.20
N THR A 51 -14.58 7.58 -14.50
CA THR A 51 -14.08 8.67 -15.34
C THR A 51 -14.77 9.99 -14.98
N CYS A 52 -13.98 11.01 -14.68
CA CYS A 52 -14.45 12.37 -14.50
C CYS A 52 -14.64 13.05 -15.85
N ARG A 53 -15.50 14.08 -15.91
CA ARG A 53 -15.72 14.89 -17.11
C ARG A 53 -14.45 15.58 -17.64
N CYS A 54 -13.45 15.82 -16.79
CA CYS A 54 -12.15 16.34 -17.23
C CYS A 54 -11.23 15.28 -17.85
N GLY A 55 -11.72 14.04 -18.03
CA GLY A 55 -10.96 12.89 -18.51
C GLY A 55 -10.04 12.25 -17.46
N GLY A 56 -10.03 12.74 -16.21
CA GLY A 56 -9.25 12.14 -15.12
C GLY A 56 -10.00 11.04 -14.37
N LEU A 57 -9.31 10.30 -13.52
CA LEU A 57 -9.93 9.30 -12.64
C LEU A 57 -10.56 9.97 -11.41
N ALA A 58 -11.77 9.56 -11.02
CA ALA A 58 -12.41 9.96 -9.79
C ALA A 58 -12.61 8.76 -8.86
N ILE A 59 -11.96 8.82 -7.71
CA ILE A 59 -11.81 7.70 -6.80
C ILE A 59 -12.73 7.86 -5.58
N PRO A 60 -13.15 6.76 -4.94
CA PRO A 60 -13.84 6.78 -3.65
C PRO A 60 -13.05 7.56 -2.59
N THR A 61 -13.72 8.34 -1.75
CA THR A 61 -13.06 9.16 -0.71
C THR A 61 -12.99 8.49 0.67
N GLU A 62 -13.73 7.39 0.84
CA GLU A 62 -13.92 6.70 2.12
C GLU A 62 -14.02 5.20 1.85
N GLN A 63 -14.03 4.36 2.89
CA GLN A 63 -14.25 2.93 2.71
C GLN A 63 -15.66 2.61 2.20
N ARG A 64 -16.68 3.38 2.58
CA ARG A 64 -18.07 3.14 2.14
C ARG A 64 -18.75 4.47 1.95
N GLY A 65 -19.45 4.63 0.82
CA GLY A 65 -20.12 5.89 0.53
C GLY A 65 -20.62 5.98 -0.89
N LYS A 66 -20.89 7.21 -1.32
CA LYS A 66 -21.33 7.55 -2.68
C LYS A 66 -20.47 8.62 -3.33
N ILE A 67 -19.57 9.25 -2.56
CA ILE A 67 -18.80 10.40 -2.99
C ILE A 67 -17.49 9.93 -3.62
N ARG A 68 -17.20 10.47 -4.80
CA ARG A 68 -15.91 10.29 -5.46
C ARG A 68 -15.26 11.64 -5.70
N ARG A 69 -13.94 11.68 -5.65
CA ARG A 69 -13.12 12.87 -5.88
C ARG A 69 -12.17 12.63 -7.03
N CYS A 70 -12.16 13.53 -8.01
CA CYS A 70 -11.25 13.45 -9.14
C CYS A 70 -9.81 13.74 -8.71
N VAL A 71 -8.87 12.83 -9.03
CA VAL A 71 -7.43 13.04 -8.75
C VAL A 71 -6.84 14.18 -9.58
N ARG A 72 -7.44 14.46 -10.76
CA ARG A 72 -7.00 15.50 -11.69
C ARG A 72 -7.53 16.89 -11.34
N CYS A 73 -8.86 17.06 -11.30
CA CYS A 73 -9.49 18.38 -11.13
C CYS A 73 -10.00 18.64 -9.71
N ASN A 74 -9.81 17.70 -8.79
CA ASN A 74 -10.27 17.76 -7.39
C ASN A 74 -11.79 17.95 -7.20
N LYS A 75 -12.59 17.91 -8.27
CA LYS A 75 -14.04 18.00 -8.19
C LYS A 75 -14.60 16.74 -7.53
N GLN A 76 -15.53 16.95 -6.61
CA GLN A 76 -16.28 15.89 -5.95
C GLN A 76 -17.65 15.75 -6.58
N PHE A 77 -18.14 14.51 -6.65
CA PHE A 77 -19.49 14.23 -7.12
C PHE A 77 -20.02 12.93 -6.52
N ALA A 78 -21.34 12.84 -6.41
CA ALA A 78 -22.01 11.61 -6.01
C ALA A 78 -22.17 10.68 -7.22
N SER A 79 -21.99 9.38 -7.01
CA SER A 79 -22.20 8.33 -8.00
C SER A 79 -22.76 7.08 -7.31
N GLY A 80 -22.85 5.94 -8.01
CA GLY A 80 -23.30 4.67 -7.46
C GLY A 80 -22.56 4.31 -6.17
N GLY A 81 -23.30 3.79 -5.19
CA GLY A 81 -22.73 3.44 -3.88
C GLY A 81 -21.61 2.41 -3.99
N TYR A 82 -20.59 2.55 -3.16
CA TYR A 82 -19.46 1.61 -3.05
C TYR A 82 -19.27 1.17 -1.60
N ASN A 83 -18.67 0.00 -1.42
CA ASN A 83 -18.26 -0.53 -0.13
C ASN A 83 -16.95 -1.32 -0.29
N LEU A 84 -15.85 -0.69 0.11
CA LEU A 84 -14.46 -1.15 0.03
C LEU A 84 -13.94 -1.73 1.37
N GLY A 85 -14.75 -1.64 2.43
CA GLY A 85 -14.39 -2.12 3.78
C GLY A 85 -14.66 -3.60 4.03
N ASP A 86 -15.33 -4.29 3.09
CA ASP A 86 -15.80 -5.68 3.17
C ASP A 86 -16.72 -5.96 4.38
N THR A 87 -18.00 -6.17 4.06
CA THR A 87 -19.03 -6.61 5.03
C THR A 87 -19.78 -7.82 4.49
N ARG A 88 -19.13 -8.65 3.66
CA ARG A 88 -19.82 -9.78 3.02
C ARG A 88 -19.87 -11.00 3.93
N THR A 89 -21.02 -11.67 3.93
CA THR A 89 -21.18 -12.92 4.70
C THR A 89 -20.42 -14.07 4.02
N ALA A 90 -20.11 -15.14 4.75
CA ALA A 90 -19.35 -16.30 4.24
C ALA A 90 -19.91 -16.91 2.93
N TYR A 91 -21.20 -16.69 2.64
CA TYR A 91 -21.86 -17.12 1.41
C TYR A 91 -21.44 -16.30 0.18
N GLU A 92 -21.26 -14.98 0.33
CA GLU A 92 -20.89 -14.07 -0.76
C GLU A 92 -19.40 -14.20 -1.15
N LEU A 93 -18.55 -14.60 -0.20
CA LEU A 93 -17.13 -14.92 -0.43
C LEU A 93 -16.94 -16.12 -1.36
N ARG A 94 -17.89 -17.06 -1.42
CA ARG A 94 -17.79 -18.27 -2.26
C ARG A 94 -18.17 -18.05 -3.72
N ASN A 95 -18.96 -17.01 -4.04
CA ASN A 95 -19.64 -16.91 -5.33
C ASN A 95 -19.33 -15.63 -6.15
N TYR A 96 -18.50 -14.69 -5.68
CA TYR A 96 -18.20 -13.44 -6.41
C TYR A 96 -16.69 -13.15 -6.57
N TYR A 97 -16.33 -12.79 -7.81
CA TYR A 97 -15.10 -12.21 -8.38
C TYR A 97 -13.76 -12.25 -7.60
N ARG A 98 -12.69 -12.57 -8.34
CA ARG A 98 -11.27 -12.70 -7.95
C ARG A 98 -10.61 -11.48 -7.25
N ASN A 99 -11.26 -10.32 -7.17
CA ASN A 99 -10.64 -9.08 -6.68
C ASN A 99 -11.36 -8.54 -5.43
N ASN A 100 -11.47 -9.33 -4.37
CA ASN A 100 -11.99 -8.90 -3.06
C ASN A 100 -10.93 -8.10 -2.27
N GLU A 101 -10.13 -7.27 -2.95
CA GLU A 101 -9.09 -6.49 -2.29
C GLU A 101 -9.73 -5.33 -1.54
N LYS A 102 -9.61 -5.35 -0.21
CA LYS A 102 -10.08 -4.28 0.66
C LYS A 102 -9.20 -3.05 0.49
N LEU A 103 -9.82 -1.88 0.59
CA LEU A 103 -9.07 -0.63 0.67
C LEU A 103 -8.51 -0.49 2.10
N ASP A 104 -7.20 -0.59 2.22
CA ASP A 104 -6.49 -0.18 3.43
C ASP A 104 -6.41 1.35 3.46
N MET A 105 -7.13 1.96 4.40
CA MET A 105 -7.14 3.42 4.53
C MET A 105 -5.84 3.98 5.08
N MET A 106 -4.97 3.16 5.68
CA MET A 106 -3.65 3.59 6.13
C MET A 106 -2.79 4.09 4.97
N TYR A 107 -2.94 3.47 3.80
CA TYR A 107 -2.17 3.78 2.58
C TYR A 107 -3.00 4.56 1.55
N TYR A 108 -4.16 5.09 1.93
CA TYR A 108 -5.05 5.77 1.01
C TYR A 108 -4.40 7.03 0.41
N ASP A 109 -3.85 7.91 1.26
CA ASP A 109 -3.28 9.18 0.80
C ASP A 109 -2.08 8.94 -0.13
N ASP A 110 -1.19 8.01 0.22
CA ASP A 110 -0.05 7.60 -0.62
C ASP A 110 -0.52 7.06 -1.97
N ALA A 111 -1.58 6.23 -1.99
CA ALA A 111 -2.16 5.72 -3.22
C ALA A 111 -2.78 6.83 -4.07
N VAL A 112 -3.42 7.84 -3.46
CA VAL A 112 -3.92 9.02 -4.18
C VAL A 112 -2.77 9.83 -4.78
N GLU A 113 -1.67 10.00 -4.06
CA GLU A 113 -0.48 10.68 -4.58
C GLU A 113 0.11 9.94 -5.77
N PHE A 114 0.27 8.62 -5.66
CA PHE A 114 0.72 7.77 -6.75
C PHE A 114 -0.16 7.93 -8.01
N LEU A 115 -1.49 7.90 -7.85
CA LEU A 115 -2.44 8.11 -8.96
C LEU A 115 -2.34 9.51 -9.60
N LYS A 116 -2.07 10.55 -8.79
CA LYS A 116 -1.85 11.91 -9.31
C LYS A 116 -0.56 11.98 -10.13
N GLU A 117 0.48 11.25 -9.74
CA GLU A 117 1.73 11.17 -10.50
C GLU A 117 1.56 10.42 -11.82
N GLU A 118 0.86 9.29 -11.81
CA GLU A 118 0.53 8.54 -13.03
C GLU A 118 -0.26 9.40 -14.03
N ASP A 119 -1.25 10.17 -13.56
CA ASP A 119 -2.05 11.07 -14.41
C ASP A 119 -1.18 12.16 -15.07
N LYS A 120 -0.16 12.67 -14.36
CA LYS A 120 0.80 13.64 -14.91
C LYS A 120 1.68 13.00 -15.98
N ILE A 121 2.19 11.78 -15.76
CA ILE A 121 3.06 11.07 -16.72
C ILE A 121 2.31 10.80 -18.03
N HIS A 122 1.07 10.33 -17.94
CA HIS A 122 0.24 10.05 -19.12
C HIS A 122 -0.03 11.32 -19.93
N ARG A 123 -0.10 12.49 -19.28
CA ARG A 123 -0.25 13.77 -19.97
C ARG A 123 1.01 14.22 -20.72
N SER A 124 2.20 13.92 -20.20
CA SER A 124 3.47 14.33 -20.82
C SER A 124 3.87 13.46 -22.02
N SER A 125 3.16 12.35 -22.24
CA SER A 125 3.44 11.36 -23.28
C SER A 125 2.52 11.50 -24.52
N VAL A 126 1.63 12.51 -24.53
CA VAL A 126 0.67 12.81 -25.59
C VAL A 126 0.84 14.26 -26.02
#